data_AF-A0A1M5FQ16-F1
#
_entry.id   AF-A0A1M5FQ16-F1
#
_cell.length_a   1.000
_cell.length_b   1.000
_cell.length_c   1.000
_cell.angle_alpha   90.00
_cell.angle_beta   90.00
_cell.angle_gamma   90.00
#
_symmetry.space_group_name_H-M   'P 1'
#
loop_
_entity.id
_entity.type
_entity.pdbx_description
1 polymer ?
#
loop_
_entity_poly.entity_id
_entity_poly.type
_entity_poly.pdbx_seq_one_letter_code
_entity_poly.pdbx_strand_id
1 'polypeptide(L)'
;MNTILKASMAVLTLAIATPAFAQGTVDANASIGATSGGAGGAALGFVVGGPIGAVIGGFAGAVLGAEVGVAATTVEFAAANPVEPIYLDGAALGAVVPADVTIYPVEGDEQYGYVYANNRVWIVDLQSRALVQSPGYLVPQTAADYAIGNPVTSATVEGDVVVGYVVPEGVELVAVPEDPTYSYVYVNDRPALVDNSTRAIVWIN
;
A
#
# COMPACT_ATOMS: atom_id res chain seq x y z
N MET A 1 -47.38 31.14 -20.01
CA MET A 1 -48.44 31.05 -18.99
C MET A 1 -47.96 30.15 -17.88
N ASN A 2 -48.17 30.60 -16.65
CA ASN A 2 -47.60 30.14 -15.39
C ASN A 2 -48.02 28.72 -15.00
N THR A 3 -47.21 28.06 -14.15
CA THR A 3 -47.64 27.76 -12.78
C THR A 3 -46.45 27.41 -11.89
N ILE A 4 -46.28 28.18 -10.81
CA ILE A 4 -45.30 27.97 -9.74
C ILE A 4 -46.04 27.21 -8.64
N LEU A 5 -45.54 26.04 -8.22
CA LEU A 5 -45.99 25.38 -7.00
C LEU A 5 -45.01 25.70 -5.87
N LYS A 6 -45.46 26.49 -4.90
CA LYS A 6 -44.80 26.63 -3.59
C LYS A 6 -45.51 25.67 -2.63
N ALA A 7 -44.79 24.65 -2.15
CA ALA A 7 -45.22 23.82 -1.03
C ALA A 7 -44.20 23.99 0.11
N SER A 8 -44.61 24.74 1.12
CA SER A 8 -43.98 24.75 2.44
C SER A 8 -44.13 23.38 3.08
N MET A 9 -43.03 22.76 3.47
CA MET A 9 -43.04 21.61 4.35
C MET A 9 -42.03 21.87 5.47
N ALA A 10 -42.54 22.03 6.68
CA ALA A 10 -41.75 22.16 7.89
C ALA A 10 -40.95 20.88 8.09
N VAL A 11 -39.63 20.95 7.93
CA VAL A 11 -38.73 19.86 8.30
C VAL A 11 -38.35 20.06 9.76
N LEU A 12 -38.89 19.19 10.60
CA LEU A 12 -38.46 18.94 11.96
C LEU A 12 -37.00 18.45 11.89
N THR A 13 -36.02 19.30 12.17
CA THR A 13 -34.60 18.89 12.20
C THR A 13 -34.34 18.06 13.45
N LEU A 14 -34.36 16.74 13.28
CA LEU A 14 -33.82 15.80 14.24
C LEU A 14 -32.29 15.94 14.20
N ALA A 15 -31.70 16.45 15.27
CA ALA A 15 -30.25 16.51 15.43
C ALA A 15 -29.69 15.09 15.52
N ILE A 16 -29.24 14.56 14.39
CA ILE A 16 -28.48 13.32 14.33
C ILE A 16 -27.09 13.66 14.87
N ALA A 17 -26.69 13.04 15.98
CA ALA A 17 -25.32 13.13 16.47
C ALA A 17 -24.39 12.57 15.38
N THR A 18 -23.64 13.44 14.72
CA THR A 18 -22.59 13.01 13.78
C THR A 18 -21.41 12.47 14.58
N PRO A 19 -20.85 11.29 14.24
CA PRO A 19 -19.56 10.91 14.78
C PRO A 19 -18.54 11.96 14.35
N ALA A 20 -17.83 12.53 15.32
CA ALA A 20 -16.72 13.42 15.07
C ALA A 20 -15.58 12.58 14.47
N PHE A 21 -15.40 12.64 13.15
CA PHE A 21 -14.14 12.23 12.55
C PHE A 21 -13.10 13.28 12.96
N ALA A 22 -12.08 12.84 13.70
CA ALA A 22 -10.93 13.68 14.02
C ALA A 22 -10.27 14.10 12.69
N GLN A 23 -10.35 15.39 12.39
CA GLN A 23 -9.70 15.97 11.22
C GLN A 23 -8.21 16.14 11.57
N GLY A 24 -7.42 15.10 11.29
CA GLY A 24 -5.96 15.19 11.34
C GLY A 24 -5.50 16.23 10.32
N THR A 25 -4.78 17.24 10.80
CA THR A 25 -4.08 18.20 9.93
C THR A 25 -3.03 17.45 9.12
N VAL A 26 -3.21 17.38 7.81
CA VAL A 26 -2.20 16.82 6.90
C VAL A 26 -1.06 17.83 6.75
N ASP A 27 0.11 17.50 7.30
CA ASP A 27 1.34 18.21 6.97
C ASP A 27 1.68 17.96 5.49
N ALA A 28 1.88 19.02 4.73
CA ALA A 28 2.10 19.00 3.28
C ALA A 28 3.37 18.24 2.83
N ASN A 29 4.13 17.66 3.77
CA ASN A 29 5.32 16.83 3.53
C ASN A 29 5.11 15.32 3.74
N ALA A 30 3.91 14.85 4.11
CA ALA A 30 3.57 13.43 4.24
C ALA A 30 2.80 12.87 3.02
N SER A 31 2.88 13.55 1.87
CA SER A 31 1.87 13.48 0.80
C SER A 31 2.18 12.57 -0.38
N ILE A 32 3.29 11.81 -0.40
CA ILE A 32 3.53 10.83 -1.47
C ILE A 32 3.01 9.46 -1.03
N GLY A 33 1.72 9.19 -1.25
CA GLY A 33 1.14 7.84 -1.08
C GLY A 33 -0.35 7.78 -0.72
N ALA A 34 -0.99 8.88 -0.32
CA ALA A 34 -2.35 8.85 0.23
C ALA A 34 -3.50 8.82 -0.80
N THR A 35 -3.23 8.83 -2.12
CA THR A 35 -4.27 9.18 -3.10
C THR A 35 -4.96 8.02 -3.82
N SER A 36 -4.64 6.74 -3.62
CA SER A 36 -5.42 5.68 -4.29
C SER A 36 -5.44 4.30 -3.60
N GLY A 37 -6.39 4.14 -2.67
CA GLY A 37 -6.81 2.85 -2.12
C GLY A 37 -7.89 3.07 -1.07
N GLY A 38 -9.09 2.54 -1.27
CA GLY A 38 -10.29 2.86 -0.46
C GLY A 38 -10.10 2.75 1.06
N ALA A 39 -10.74 3.69 1.78
CA ALA A 39 -11.03 3.71 3.22
C ALA A 39 -10.05 2.97 4.15
N GLY A 40 -8.77 3.38 4.23
CA GLY A 40 -7.90 2.92 5.32
C GLY A 40 -6.38 2.88 5.11
N GLY A 41 -5.84 3.36 3.98
CA GLY A 41 -4.38 3.40 3.78
C GLY A 41 -3.71 4.53 4.55
N ALA A 42 -3.37 4.30 5.83
CA ALA A 42 -2.49 5.22 6.57
C ALA A 42 -1.05 5.02 6.08
N ALA A 43 -0.49 6.06 5.45
CA ALA A 43 0.93 6.14 5.15
C ALA A 43 1.71 6.31 6.46
N LEU A 44 2.14 5.20 7.05
CA LEU A 44 3.06 5.22 8.18
C LEU A 44 4.49 5.42 7.63
N GLY A 45 5.06 6.61 7.81
CA GLY A 45 6.44 6.90 7.40
C GLY A 45 7.43 6.43 8.46
N PHE A 46 8.34 5.52 8.12
CA PHE A 46 9.40 5.06 9.01
C PHE A 46 10.78 5.50 8.53
N VAL A 47 11.61 5.95 9.48
CA VAL A 47 13.02 6.30 9.28
C VAL A 47 13.86 5.31 10.09
N VAL A 48 14.44 4.30 9.44
CA VAL A 48 15.47 3.45 10.05
C VAL A 48 16.58 3.19 9.03
N GLY A 49 17.74 3.82 9.28
CA GLY A 49 18.95 3.67 8.47
C GLY A 49 19.71 2.39 8.82
N GLY A 50 19.52 1.34 8.02
CA GLY A 50 20.32 0.12 8.02
C GLY A 50 20.95 -0.15 6.64
N PRO A 51 22.02 -0.95 6.56
CA PRO A 51 22.66 -1.26 5.29
C PRO A 51 21.84 -2.36 4.59
N ILE A 52 20.90 -1.99 3.69
CA ILE A 52 20.73 -2.37 2.25
C ILE A 52 19.53 -1.58 1.65
N GLY A 53 19.40 -0.29 1.98
CA GLY A 53 18.34 0.56 1.41
C GLY A 53 17.30 0.97 2.45
N ALA A 54 17.32 2.25 2.80
CA ALA A 54 16.29 2.85 3.64
C ALA A 54 14.96 2.76 2.89
N VAL A 55 14.08 1.84 3.29
CA VAL A 55 12.68 1.87 2.87
C VAL A 55 12.02 3.04 3.58
N ILE A 56 12.26 4.23 3.03
CA ILE A 56 11.52 5.44 3.37
C ILE A 56 10.26 5.34 2.52
N GLY A 57 9.15 4.96 3.12
CA GLY A 57 7.90 4.83 2.39
C GLY A 57 6.86 4.10 3.22
N GLY A 58 5.72 4.75 3.44
CA GLY A 58 4.55 4.04 3.94
C GLY A 58 4.10 2.96 2.96
N PHE A 59 3.24 2.06 3.43
CA PHE A 59 2.67 1.03 2.56
C PHE A 59 1.88 1.66 1.42
N ALA A 60 2.15 1.23 0.20
CA ALA A 60 1.35 1.59 -0.97
C ALA A 60 0.35 0.49 -1.31
N GLY A 61 -0.87 0.89 -1.66
CA GLY A 61 -1.88 -0.01 -2.21
C GLY A 61 -2.80 -0.66 -1.20
N ALA A 62 -3.47 -1.72 -1.67
CA ALA A 62 -4.50 -2.40 -0.90
C ALA A 62 -3.90 -3.18 0.29
N VAL A 63 -4.47 -2.95 1.47
CA VAL A 63 -4.35 -3.85 2.61
C VAL A 63 -5.05 -5.16 2.22
N LEU A 64 -4.29 -6.24 2.14
CA LEU A 64 -4.84 -7.58 1.93
C LEU A 64 -5.09 -8.19 3.30
N GLY A 65 -6.33 -8.59 3.61
CA GLY A 65 -6.66 -9.21 4.88
C GLY A 65 -6.54 -8.20 6.02
N ALA A 66 -7.68 -7.77 6.55
CA ALA A 66 -7.74 -7.11 7.85
C ALA A 66 -8.41 -8.11 8.78
N GLU A 67 -7.61 -9.05 9.31
CA GLU A 67 -8.15 -10.01 10.26
C GLU A 67 -8.54 -9.28 11.55
N VAL A 68 -9.71 -9.63 12.09
CA VAL A 68 -10.16 -9.12 13.38
C VAL A 68 -9.19 -9.63 14.45
N GLY A 69 -8.28 -8.76 14.88
CA GLY A 69 -7.31 -9.08 15.93
C GLY A 69 -5.89 -8.58 15.66
N VAL A 70 -5.53 -8.26 14.41
CA VAL A 70 -4.22 -7.64 14.14
C VAL A 70 -4.29 -6.18 14.58
N ALA A 71 -3.48 -5.82 15.58
CA ALA A 71 -3.43 -4.46 16.09
C ALA A 71 -2.64 -3.54 15.13
N ALA A 72 -2.96 -2.25 15.13
CA ALA A 72 -2.19 -1.26 14.36
C ALA A 72 -0.72 -1.22 14.80
N THR A 73 -0.46 -1.38 16.10
CA THR A 73 0.89 -1.48 16.67
C THR A 73 1.70 -2.65 16.11
N THR A 74 1.04 -3.74 15.70
CA THR A 74 1.67 -4.91 15.10
C THR A 74 2.21 -4.57 13.71
N VAL A 75 1.39 -3.88 12.91
CA VAL A 75 1.77 -3.37 11.58
C VAL A 75 2.86 -2.30 11.69
N GLU A 76 2.71 -1.38 12.64
CA GLU A 76 3.70 -0.33 12.91
C GLU A 76 5.05 -0.93 13.31
N PHE A 77 5.07 -1.95 14.15
CA PHE A 77 6.30 -2.62 14.54
C PHE A 77 6.98 -3.30 13.36
N ALA A 78 6.25 -4.09 12.57
CA ALA A 78 6.81 -4.76 11.39
C ALA A 78 7.42 -3.74 10.43
N ALA A 79 6.74 -2.62 10.21
CA ALA A 79 7.20 -1.55 9.35
C ALA A 79 8.42 -0.79 9.90
N ALA A 80 8.48 -0.58 11.21
CA ALA A 80 9.61 0.07 11.88
C ALA A 80 10.86 -0.82 11.98
N ASN A 81 10.71 -2.14 11.80
CA ASN A 81 11.79 -3.12 11.96
C ASN A 81 11.96 -3.93 10.67
N PRO A 82 12.49 -3.33 9.59
CA PRO A 82 12.63 -4.04 8.32
C PRO A 82 13.63 -5.20 8.43
N VAL A 83 13.29 -6.30 7.76
CA VAL A 83 14.11 -7.52 7.67
C VAL A 83 14.41 -7.85 6.21
N GLU A 84 15.35 -8.77 5.98
CA GLU A 84 15.75 -9.16 4.63
C GLU A 84 14.55 -9.72 3.83
N PRO A 85 14.21 -9.12 2.67
CA PRO A 85 13.13 -9.63 1.84
C PRO A 85 13.46 -10.97 1.20
N ILE A 86 12.47 -11.85 1.14
CA ILE A 86 12.56 -13.14 0.46
C ILE A 86 11.52 -13.24 -0.66
N TYR A 87 11.60 -14.31 -1.44
CA TYR A 87 10.55 -14.68 -2.37
C TYR A 87 9.91 -15.98 -1.91
N LEU A 88 8.59 -15.94 -1.72
CA LEU A 88 7.79 -17.10 -1.43
C LEU A 88 7.03 -17.51 -2.70
N ASP A 89 6.96 -18.81 -2.93
CA ASP A 89 6.07 -19.37 -3.93
C ASP A 89 4.63 -19.37 -3.39
N GLY A 90 3.70 -18.80 -4.15
CA GLY A 90 2.28 -18.75 -3.76
C GLY A 90 1.95 -17.87 -2.54
N ALA A 91 2.72 -16.81 -2.25
CA ALA A 91 2.38 -15.87 -1.18
C ALA A 91 1.01 -15.22 -1.41
N ALA A 92 0.04 -15.57 -0.56
CA ALA A 92 -1.32 -15.05 -0.57
C ALA A 92 -1.92 -15.16 0.84
N LEU A 93 -3.05 -14.48 1.08
CA LEU A 93 -3.77 -14.61 2.34
C LEU A 93 -4.15 -16.07 2.63
N GLY A 94 -3.91 -16.50 3.87
CA GLY A 94 -4.13 -17.87 4.33
C GLY A 94 -3.05 -18.87 3.91
N ALA A 95 -2.09 -18.47 3.06
CA ALA A 95 -0.96 -19.34 2.72
C ALA A 95 -0.09 -19.57 3.96
N VAL A 96 0.46 -20.77 4.10
CA VAL A 96 1.30 -21.14 5.25
C VAL A 96 2.76 -20.88 4.91
N VAL A 97 3.46 -20.12 5.76
CA VAL A 97 4.88 -19.84 5.61
C VAL A 97 5.68 -21.15 5.75
N PRO A 98 6.50 -21.53 4.75
CA PRO A 98 7.32 -22.74 4.77
C PRO A 98 8.18 -22.85 6.02
N ALA A 99 8.41 -24.08 6.53
CA ALA A 99 9.06 -24.31 7.82
C ALA A 99 10.51 -23.82 7.90
N ASP A 100 11.20 -23.75 6.77
CA ASP A 100 12.56 -23.26 6.58
C ASP A 100 12.66 -21.72 6.55
N VAL A 101 11.53 -21.02 6.43
CA VAL A 101 11.48 -19.56 6.48
C VAL A 101 11.42 -19.08 7.92
N THR A 102 12.31 -18.15 8.24
CA THR A 102 12.32 -17.43 9.52
C THR A 102 11.17 -16.43 9.57
N ILE A 103 10.27 -16.60 10.54
CA ILE A 103 9.24 -15.61 10.88
C ILE A 103 9.78 -14.76 12.02
N TYR A 104 9.79 -13.45 11.86
CA TYR A 104 10.27 -12.53 12.89
C TYR A 104 9.13 -12.20 13.84
N PRO A 105 9.29 -12.39 15.16
CA PRO A 105 8.23 -12.08 16.11
C PRO A 105 7.98 -10.56 16.20
N VAL A 106 6.74 -10.17 16.46
CA VAL A 106 6.40 -8.80 16.77
C VAL A 106 6.54 -8.56 18.27
N GLU A 107 7.35 -7.58 18.68
CA GLU A 107 7.50 -7.29 20.10
C GLU A 107 6.21 -6.68 20.67
N GLY A 108 5.75 -7.21 21.81
CA GLY A 108 4.50 -6.79 22.43
C GLY A 108 3.24 -7.48 21.87
N ASP A 109 3.39 -8.38 20.90
CA ASP A 109 2.30 -9.18 20.33
C ASP A 109 2.73 -10.63 20.11
N GLU A 110 2.41 -11.52 21.05
CA GLU A 110 2.83 -12.92 21.01
C GLU A 110 2.06 -13.77 19.99
N GLN A 111 0.96 -13.26 19.44
CA GLN A 111 0.15 -13.99 18.46
C GLN A 111 0.74 -13.86 17.05
N TYR A 112 1.39 -12.73 16.76
CA TYR A 112 1.82 -12.40 15.40
C TYR A 112 3.32 -12.25 15.25
N GLY A 113 3.79 -12.66 14.08
CA GLY A 113 5.10 -12.35 13.54
C GLY A 113 4.94 -11.65 12.19
N TYR A 114 6.06 -11.42 11.52
CA TYR A 114 6.07 -10.84 10.19
C TYR A 114 7.21 -11.41 9.34
N VAL A 115 7.00 -11.34 8.03
CA VAL A 115 8.01 -11.60 7.01
C VAL A 115 7.93 -10.54 5.92
N TYR A 116 9.06 -10.27 5.28
CA TYR A 116 9.13 -9.42 4.09
C TYR A 116 9.24 -10.38 2.91
N ALA A 117 8.18 -10.49 2.10
CA ALA A 117 8.14 -11.44 1.01
C ALA A 117 7.42 -10.88 -0.22
N ASN A 118 7.97 -11.11 -1.41
CA ASN A 118 7.38 -10.67 -2.68
C ASN A 118 7.01 -9.17 -2.65
N ASN A 119 7.97 -8.35 -2.22
CA ASN A 119 7.85 -6.88 -2.14
C ASN A 119 6.73 -6.36 -1.22
N ARG A 120 6.25 -7.21 -0.31
CA ARG A 120 5.23 -6.91 0.69
C ARG A 120 5.71 -7.25 2.09
N VAL A 121 5.15 -6.53 3.05
CA VAL A 121 5.12 -7.02 4.44
C VAL A 121 3.93 -7.94 4.58
N TRP A 122 4.14 -9.07 5.24
CA TRP A 122 3.09 -9.97 5.65
C TRP A 122 3.14 -10.14 7.16
N ILE A 123 2.00 -9.91 7.80
CA ILE A 123 1.74 -10.32 9.17
C ILE A 123 1.35 -11.80 9.14
N VAL A 124 1.95 -12.55 10.05
CA VAL A 124 1.87 -14.01 10.11
C VAL A 124 1.32 -14.41 11.47
N ASP A 125 0.29 -15.23 11.50
CA ASP A 125 -0.15 -15.88 12.75
C ASP A 125 0.90 -16.93 13.16
N LEU A 126 1.47 -16.80 14.36
CA LEU A 126 2.58 -17.66 14.79
C LEU A 126 2.14 -19.10 15.10
N GLN A 127 0.87 -19.32 15.41
CA GLN A 127 0.34 -20.65 15.73
C GLN A 127 0.17 -21.50 14.47
N SER A 128 -0.43 -20.92 13.44
CA SER A 128 -0.75 -21.58 12.17
C SER A 128 0.31 -21.36 11.09
N ARG A 129 1.21 -20.39 11.28
CA ARG A 129 2.13 -19.85 10.26
C ARG A 129 1.42 -19.28 9.04
N ALA A 130 0.13 -18.94 9.14
CA ALA A 130 -0.64 -18.40 8.03
C ALA A 130 -0.33 -16.93 7.80
N LEU A 131 -0.24 -16.51 6.54
CA LEU A 131 -0.22 -15.11 6.13
C LEU A 131 -1.62 -14.51 6.35
N VAL A 132 -1.80 -13.69 7.38
CA VAL A 132 -3.13 -13.21 7.80
C VAL A 132 -3.45 -11.80 7.30
N GLN A 133 -2.42 -10.97 7.12
CA GLN A 133 -2.56 -9.59 6.68
C GLN A 133 -1.33 -9.13 5.90
N SER A 134 -1.52 -8.31 4.88
CA SER A 134 -0.46 -7.53 4.24
C SER A 134 -0.89 -6.07 4.22
N PRO A 135 -0.20 -5.17 4.96
CA PRO A 135 -0.54 -3.76 4.98
C PRO A 135 -0.31 -3.03 3.63
N GLY A 136 0.44 -3.64 2.70
CA GLY A 136 0.62 -3.14 1.33
C GLY A 136 2.00 -3.48 0.77
N TYR A 137 2.33 -2.84 -0.36
CA TYR A 137 3.66 -2.94 -0.97
C TYR A 137 4.65 -2.01 -0.29
N LEU A 138 5.90 -2.47 -0.21
CA LEU A 138 7.03 -1.66 0.22
C LEU A 138 7.57 -0.88 -0.96
N VAL A 139 7.35 0.42 -0.98
CA VAL A 139 7.76 1.25 -2.11
C VAL A 139 8.92 2.15 -1.68
N PRO A 140 10.13 1.96 -2.25
CA PRO A 140 11.24 2.85 -1.97
C PRO A 140 10.93 4.25 -2.49
N GLN A 141 11.01 5.26 -1.63
CA GLN A 141 10.81 6.65 -2.05
C GLN A 141 11.78 7.05 -3.17
N THR A 142 13.02 6.58 -3.14
CA THR A 142 14.01 6.87 -4.19
C THR A 142 13.57 6.38 -5.58
N ALA A 143 12.89 5.22 -5.64
CA ALA A 143 12.34 4.71 -6.89
C ALA A 143 11.16 5.58 -7.39
N ALA A 144 10.29 6.01 -6.48
CA ALA A 144 9.15 6.86 -6.81
C ALA A 144 9.62 8.25 -7.30
N ASP A 145 10.55 8.86 -6.58
CA ASP A 145 11.17 10.14 -6.94
C ASP A 145 11.90 10.04 -8.28
N TYR A 146 12.59 8.92 -8.55
CA TYR A 146 13.22 8.68 -9.85
C TYR A 146 12.18 8.64 -10.97
N ALA A 147 11.09 7.88 -10.80
CA ALA A 147 10.03 7.81 -11.81
C ALA A 147 9.40 9.19 -12.08
N ILE A 148 9.15 9.99 -11.03
CA ILE A 148 8.62 11.36 -11.15
C ILE A 148 9.59 12.28 -11.89
N GLY A 149 10.89 12.18 -11.59
CA GLY A 149 11.94 13.03 -12.16
C GLY A 149 12.33 12.68 -13.59
N ASN A 150 11.95 11.49 -14.10
CA ASN A 150 12.38 10.97 -15.39
C ASN A 150 11.17 10.56 -16.28
N PRO A 151 10.38 11.52 -16.78
CA PRO A 151 9.17 11.22 -17.54
C PRO A 151 9.46 10.48 -18.85
N VAL A 152 8.61 9.50 -19.16
CA VAL A 152 8.67 8.69 -20.39
C VAL A 152 7.34 8.78 -21.16
N THR A 153 7.29 8.20 -22.35
CA THR A 153 6.05 8.16 -23.14
C THR A 153 4.93 7.45 -22.35
N SER A 154 3.82 8.16 -22.21
CA SER A 154 2.64 7.72 -21.47
C SER A 154 1.80 6.74 -22.30
N ALA A 155 1.46 5.60 -21.71
CA ALA A 155 0.48 4.68 -22.25
C ALA A 155 -0.93 5.11 -21.84
N THR A 156 -1.87 5.13 -22.79
CA THR A 156 -3.29 5.35 -22.49
C THR A 156 -3.96 4.00 -22.25
N VAL A 157 -4.56 3.83 -21.08
CA VAL A 157 -5.29 2.61 -20.71
C VAL A 157 -6.73 2.97 -20.38
N GLU A 158 -7.67 2.21 -20.91
CA GLU A 158 -9.08 2.37 -20.58
C GLU A 158 -9.37 1.88 -19.15
N GLY A 159 -10.05 2.73 -18.38
CA GLY A 159 -10.41 2.46 -16.99
C GLY A 159 -9.41 3.01 -15.98
N ASP A 160 -9.72 2.80 -14.70
CA ASP A 160 -8.90 3.28 -13.60
C ASP A 160 -7.74 2.33 -13.34
N VAL A 161 -6.53 2.87 -13.40
CA VAL A 161 -5.29 2.15 -13.09
C VAL A 161 -4.99 2.37 -11.61
N VAL A 162 -4.95 1.26 -10.87
CA VAL A 162 -4.81 1.22 -9.41
C VAL A 162 -3.63 0.34 -9.00
N VAL A 163 -3.20 0.47 -7.75
CA VAL A 163 -2.20 -0.45 -7.19
C VAL A 163 -2.73 -1.88 -7.19
N GLY A 164 -1.88 -2.83 -7.59
CA GLY A 164 -2.20 -4.23 -7.86
C GLY A 164 -2.56 -4.53 -9.32
N TYR A 165 -2.75 -3.51 -10.16
CA TYR A 165 -3.00 -3.70 -11.60
C TYR A 165 -1.78 -4.33 -12.29
N VAL A 166 -1.99 -5.44 -13.01
CA VAL A 166 -0.91 -6.11 -13.76
C VAL A 166 -0.76 -5.45 -15.13
N VAL A 167 0.42 -4.87 -15.37
CA VAL A 167 0.75 -4.18 -16.61
C VAL A 167 0.86 -5.20 -17.76
N PRO A 168 0.10 -5.04 -18.87
CA PRO A 168 0.16 -5.95 -20.00
C PRO A 168 1.57 -6.08 -20.60
N GLU A 169 1.93 -7.25 -21.11
CA GLU A 169 3.27 -7.53 -21.65
C GLU A 169 3.71 -6.60 -22.79
N GLY A 170 2.74 -6.08 -23.57
CA GLY A 170 3.00 -5.15 -24.67
C GLY A 170 3.35 -3.73 -24.25
N VAL A 171 3.22 -3.39 -22.95
CA VAL A 171 3.63 -2.09 -22.41
C VAL A 171 5.10 -2.15 -22.02
N GLU A 172 5.88 -1.23 -22.58
CA GLU A 172 7.29 -1.06 -22.26
C GLU A 172 7.46 -0.53 -20.83
N LEU A 173 8.34 -1.20 -20.07
CA LEU A 173 8.70 -0.80 -18.72
C LEU A 173 10.14 -0.28 -18.73
N VAL A 174 10.37 0.83 -18.04
CA VAL A 174 11.71 1.43 -17.92
C VAL A 174 12.29 1.08 -16.56
N ALA A 175 13.49 0.50 -16.54
CA ALA A 175 14.12 0.06 -15.29
C ALA A 175 14.45 1.24 -14.37
N VAL A 176 14.32 1.04 -13.06
CA VAL A 176 14.84 1.97 -12.05
C VAL A 176 16.31 1.63 -11.78
N PRO A 177 17.29 2.52 -12.09
CA PRO A 177 18.71 2.14 -12.05
C PRO A 177 19.24 1.72 -10.69
N GLU A 178 18.79 2.38 -9.62
CA GLU A 178 19.27 2.12 -8.26
C GLU A 178 18.49 1.01 -7.54
N ASP A 179 17.36 0.57 -8.10
CA ASP A 179 16.54 -0.52 -7.57
C ASP A 179 15.98 -1.39 -8.71
N PRO A 180 16.77 -2.36 -9.20
CA PRO A 180 16.41 -3.19 -10.36
C PRO A 180 15.23 -4.14 -10.09
N THR A 181 14.75 -4.21 -8.84
CA THR A 181 13.51 -4.91 -8.49
C THR A 181 12.29 -4.22 -9.10
N TYR A 182 12.39 -2.91 -9.33
CA TYR A 182 11.33 -2.08 -9.88
C TYR A 182 11.65 -1.60 -11.29
N SER A 183 10.59 -1.50 -12.08
CA SER A 183 10.55 -0.64 -13.26
C SER A 183 9.47 0.42 -13.05
N TYR A 184 9.39 1.39 -13.95
CA TYR A 184 8.34 2.37 -13.96
C TYR A 184 7.77 2.55 -15.36
N VAL A 185 6.56 3.09 -15.41
CA VAL A 185 5.82 3.41 -16.62
C VAL A 185 4.98 4.64 -16.37
N TYR A 186 4.66 5.40 -17.42
CA TYR A 186 3.65 6.44 -17.37
C TYR A 186 2.34 5.88 -17.91
N VAL A 187 1.27 5.95 -17.12
CA VAL A 187 -0.06 5.51 -17.55
C VAL A 187 -1.05 6.62 -17.28
N ASN A 188 -1.79 7.03 -18.29
CA ASN A 188 -2.73 8.17 -18.21
C ASN A 188 -2.04 9.42 -17.60
N ASP A 189 -0.80 9.67 -18.02
CA ASP A 189 0.08 10.78 -17.64
C ASP A 189 0.54 10.79 -16.17
N ARG A 190 0.40 9.65 -15.49
CA ARG A 190 0.82 9.45 -14.11
C ARG A 190 1.99 8.46 -14.06
N PRO A 191 3.09 8.77 -13.35
CA PRO A 191 4.13 7.79 -13.11
C PRO A 191 3.59 6.67 -12.21
N ALA A 192 3.91 5.44 -12.55
CA ALA A 192 3.59 4.24 -11.80
C ALA A 192 4.82 3.35 -11.67
N LEU A 193 5.08 2.86 -10.45
CA LEU A 193 6.10 1.86 -10.20
C LEU A 193 5.51 0.47 -10.36
N VAL A 194 6.30 -0.42 -10.94
CA VAL A 194 5.93 -1.78 -11.31
C VAL A 194 6.95 -2.73 -10.71
N ASP A 195 6.47 -3.74 -10.00
CA ASP A 195 7.29 -4.85 -9.53
C ASP A 195 7.62 -5.76 -10.72
N ASN A 196 8.92 -5.96 -10.99
CA ASN A 196 9.39 -6.74 -12.14
C ASN A 196 9.04 -8.23 -12.05
N SER A 197 8.83 -8.76 -10.85
CA SER A 197 8.48 -10.18 -10.64
C SER A 197 7.02 -10.48 -10.99
N THR A 198 6.11 -9.52 -10.75
CA THR A 198 4.66 -9.71 -10.94
C THR A 198 4.07 -8.87 -12.08
N ARG A 199 4.84 -7.92 -12.63
CA ARG A 199 4.36 -6.81 -13.47
C ARG A 199 3.20 -6.01 -12.82
N ALA A 200 3.01 -6.12 -11.50
CA ALA A 200 1.96 -5.39 -10.81
C ALA A 200 2.42 -3.96 -10.53
N ILE A 201 1.52 -3.00 -10.74
CA ILE A 201 1.71 -1.64 -10.26
C ILE A 201 1.69 -1.67 -8.74
N VAL A 202 2.77 -1.22 -8.10
CA VAL A 202 2.90 -1.18 -6.64
C VAL A 202 2.69 0.24 -6.09
N TRP A 203 2.76 1.25 -6.94
CA TRP A 203 2.52 2.66 -6.61
C TRP A 203 2.14 3.45 -7.85
N ILE A 204 1.29 4.48 -7.71
CA ILE A 204 0.92 5.41 -8.77
C ILE A 204 0.61 6.79 -8.16
N ASN A 205 1.11 7.86 -8.79
CA ASN A 205 0.95 9.26 -8.32
C ASN A 205 -0.31 9.92 -8.87
#